data_AF-A0A7V4QE67-F1
#
_entry.id   AF-A0A7V4QE67-F1
#
_cell.length_a   1.000
_cell.length_b   1.000
_cell.length_c   1.000
_cell.angle_alpha   90.00
_cell.angle_beta   90.00
_cell.angle_gamma   90.00
#
_symmetry.space_group_name_H-M   'P 1'
#
loop_
_entity.id
_entity.type
_entity.pdbx_description
1 polymer ?
#
loop_
_entity_poly.entity_id
_entity_poly.type
_entity_poly.pdbx_seq_one_letter_code
_entity_poly.pdbx_strand_id
1 'polypeptide(L)'
;MLKYFNLIKEEVMMKKYICILCLLIIFGCAQRDKEKPAIRINKFKMTAREFEEEFKEAGAGVLGSANQKEAFLENLINRKLILQEAERLGLNRDREFLKAIERFYEQTLLKTVLDKKSNEFASKIQVSEKEIEEYYNELKDKGLIEKPLSEVYKEIRWQVLRQKQNQAFYGWVESLKEKAKIEIDKKALGIE
;
A
#
# COMPACT_ATOMS: atom_id res chain seq x y z
N MET A 1 -36.52 40.08 14.00
CA MET A 1 -35.62 39.75 15.14
C MET A 1 -35.91 38.39 15.80
N LEU A 2 -37.17 37.96 15.96
CA LEU A 2 -37.49 36.67 16.62
C LEU A 2 -36.98 35.39 15.90
N LYS A 3 -36.83 35.40 14.57
CA LYS A 3 -36.30 34.25 13.81
C LYS A 3 -34.81 33.99 14.03
N TYR A 4 -34.01 35.05 14.16
CA TYR A 4 -32.56 34.94 14.41
C TYR A 4 -32.23 34.45 15.82
N PHE A 5 -33.07 34.78 16.80
CA PHE A 5 -32.86 34.34 18.19
C PHE A 5 -33.11 32.83 18.39
N ASN A 6 -34.04 32.24 17.62
CA ASN A 6 -34.31 30.80 17.66
C ASN A 6 -33.23 29.97 16.94
N LEU A 7 -32.66 30.47 15.84
CA LEU A 7 -31.55 29.82 15.13
C LEU A 7 -30.28 29.73 16.00
N ILE A 8 -29.97 30.77 16.78
CA ILE A 8 -28.84 30.76 17.72
C ILE A 8 -29.09 29.79 18.89
N LYS A 9 -30.33 29.67 19.38
CA LYS A 9 -30.70 28.71 20.42
C LYS A 9 -30.57 27.26 19.94
N GLU A 10 -30.96 26.95 18.71
CA GLU A 10 -30.84 25.60 18.15
C GLU A 10 -29.38 25.20 17.90
N GLU A 11 -28.52 26.09 17.42
CA GLU A 11 -27.08 25.81 17.28
C GLU A 11 -26.39 25.57 18.63
N VAL A 12 -26.74 26.35 19.66
CA VAL A 12 -26.18 26.19 21.01
C VAL A 12 -26.69 24.91 21.68
N MET A 13 -27.95 24.53 21.45
CA MET A 13 -28.51 23.26 21.93
C MET A 13 -27.88 22.07 21.19
N MET A 14 -27.73 22.11 19.86
CA MET A 14 -27.04 21.07 19.08
C MET A 14 -25.57 20.91 19.51
N LYS A 15 -24.83 21.99 19.75
CA LYS A 15 -23.44 21.92 20.26
C LYS A 15 -23.36 21.28 21.65
N LYS A 16 -24.33 21.54 22.53
CA LYS A 16 -24.42 20.86 23.84
C LYS A 16 -24.69 19.36 23.71
N TYR A 17 -25.60 18.95 22.82
CA TYR A 17 -25.88 17.53 22.57
C TYR A 17 -24.71 16.83 21.87
N ILE A 18 -23.98 17.50 20.96
CA ILE A 18 -22.75 17.00 20.35
C ILE A 18 -21.66 16.80 21.41
N CYS A 19 -21.48 17.75 22.34
CA CYS A 19 -20.53 17.57 23.45
C CYS A 19 -20.93 16.42 24.41
N ILE A 20 -22.22 16.25 24.71
CA ILE A 20 -22.72 15.16 25.57
C ILE A 20 -22.63 13.79 24.86
N LEU A 21 -22.87 13.74 23.55
CA LEU A 21 -22.72 12.54 22.72
C LEU A 21 -21.24 12.16 22.55
N CYS A 22 -20.34 13.13 22.44
CA CYS A 22 -18.88 12.89 22.44
C CYS A 22 -18.38 12.40 23.81
N LEU A 23 -19.00 12.81 24.92
CA LEU A 23 -18.68 12.36 26.28
C LEU A 23 -19.09 10.90 26.57
N LEU A 24 -20.04 10.34 25.82
CA LEU A 24 -20.44 8.92 25.93
C LEU A 24 -19.56 7.96 25.12
N ILE A 25 -18.77 8.47 24.16
CA ILE A 25 -17.90 7.63 23.31
C ILE A 25 -16.56 7.33 24.01
N ILE A 26 -16.16 8.11 25.03
CA ILE A 26 -14.89 7.94 25.75
C ILE A 26 -14.90 6.82 26.81
N PHE A 27 -16.07 6.28 27.18
CA PHE A 27 -16.17 5.09 28.06
C PHE A 27 -16.28 3.77 27.29
N GLY A 28 -16.30 3.83 25.96
CA GLY A 28 -16.19 2.66 25.09
C GLY A 28 -14.76 2.20 24.87
N CYS A 29 -13.89 2.29 25.88
CA CYS A 29 -12.68 1.48 25.91
C CYS A 29 -13.12 0.03 26.15
N ALA A 30 -13.54 -0.65 25.08
CA ALA A 30 -13.58 -2.09 25.04
C ALA A 30 -12.17 -2.57 25.37
N GLN A 31 -11.98 -2.89 26.65
CA GLN A 31 -10.80 -3.52 27.19
C GLN A 31 -10.80 -4.92 26.57
N ARG A 32 -10.26 -5.02 25.34
CA ARG A 32 -9.89 -6.32 24.79
C ARG A 32 -8.94 -6.89 25.81
N ASP A 33 -9.37 -7.92 26.53
CA ASP A 33 -8.49 -8.71 27.37
C ASP A 33 -7.30 -9.10 26.51
N LYS A 34 -6.18 -8.38 26.70
CA LYS A 34 -4.94 -8.72 26.03
C LYS A 34 -4.54 -10.06 26.65
N GLU A 35 -4.71 -11.14 25.89
CA GLU A 35 -4.36 -12.48 26.29
C GLU A 35 -3.05 -12.49 27.08
N LYS A 36 -3.01 -13.26 28.17
CA LYS A 36 -1.81 -13.37 29.00
C LYS A 36 -0.64 -13.83 28.11
N PRO A 37 0.53 -13.16 28.16
CA PRO A 37 1.67 -13.56 27.35
C PRO A 37 2.15 -14.95 27.76
N ALA A 38 2.34 -15.82 26.76
CA ALA A 38 2.93 -17.14 26.93
C ALA A 38 4.46 -17.08 26.91
N ILE A 39 5.02 -16.12 26.16
CA ILE A 39 6.46 -15.89 26.04
C ILE A 39 6.77 -14.46 26.52
N ARG A 40 7.82 -14.32 27.31
CA ARG A 40 8.33 -13.01 27.76
C ARG A 40 9.85 -12.99 27.71
N ILE A 41 10.41 -12.02 26.98
CA ILE A 41 11.85 -11.82 26.82
C ILE A 41 12.13 -10.33 27.08
N ASN A 42 12.52 -9.98 28.31
CA ASN A 42 12.63 -8.59 28.76
C ASN A 42 11.31 -7.82 28.52
N LYS A 43 11.34 -6.82 27.62
CA LYS A 43 10.17 -6.02 27.24
C LYS A 43 9.31 -6.67 26.17
N PHE A 44 9.86 -7.63 25.40
CA PHE A 44 9.11 -8.37 24.39
C PHE A 44 8.14 -9.36 25.06
N LYS A 45 6.91 -9.39 24.54
CA LYS A 45 5.84 -10.27 24.99
C LYS A 45 5.14 -10.81 23.75
N MET A 46 4.76 -12.08 23.81
CA MET A 46 4.03 -12.74 22.75
C MET A 46 3.01 -13.71 23.36
N THR A 47 1.79 -13.70 22.83
CA THR A 47 0.73 -14.64 23.23
C THR A 47 0.91 -16.00 22.54
N ALA A 48 0.26 -17.05 23.06
CA ALA A 48 0.31 -18.36 22.42
C ALA A 48 -0.26 -18.33 21.00
N ARG A 49 -1.28 -17.49 20.76
CA ARG A 49 -1.89 -17.30 19.44
C ARG A 49 -0.92 -16.65 18.45
N GLU A 50 -0.25 -15.57 18.85
CA GLU A 50 0.75 -14.89 18.01
C GLU A 50 1.93 -15.82 17.66
N PHE A 51 2.37 -16.63 18.62
CA PHE A 51 3.39 -17.66 18.38
C PHE A 51 2.92 -18.70 17.34
N GLU A 52 1.68 -19.18 17.46
CA GLU A 52 1.12 -20.15 16.51
C GLU A 52 0.93 -19.56 15.10
N GLU A 53 0.57 -18.28 15.01
CA GLU A 53 0.49 -17.54 13.74
C GLU A 53 1.86 -17.40 13.09
N GLU A 54 2.88 -16.90 13.80
CA GLU A 54 4.26 -16.79 13.28
C GLU A 54 4.82 -18.16 12.89
N PHE A 55 4.52 -19.22 13.65
CA PHE A 55 4.98 -20.58 13.36
C PHE A 55 4.40 -21.12 12.04
N LYS A 56 3.11 -20.88 11.78
CA LYS A 56 2.44 -21.30 10.53
C LYS A 56 2.95 -20.52 9.33
N GLU A 57 3.16 -19.21 9.47
CA GLU A 57 3.69 -18.36 8.41
C GLU A 57 5.12 -18.74 7.99
N ALA A 58 5.92 -19.27 8.92
CA ALA A 58 7.27 -19.73 8.66
C ALA A 58 7.37 -21.01 7.78
N GLY A 59 6.24 -21.53 7.27
CA GLY A 59 6.21 -22.67 6.35
C GLY A 59 6.21 -24.04 7.04
N ALA A 60 6.10 -24.08 8.38
CA ALA A 60 5.73 -25.31 9.07
C ALA A 60 4.24 -25.56 8.77
N GLY A 61 3.94 -26.63 8.02
CA GLY A 61 2.56 -27.01 7.72
C GLY A 61 1.67 -27.08 8.97
N VAL A 62 0.35 -27.11 8.76
CA VAL A 62 -0.73 -27.00 9.76
C VAL A 62 -0.57 -27.87 11.03
N LEU A 63 0.34 -28.84 11.06
CA LEU A 63 0.67 -29.72 12.18
C LEU A 63 2.20 -29.84 12.37
N GLY A 64 2.84 -28.82 12.95
CA GLY A 64 4.22 -28.96 13.42
C GLY A 64 4.28 -29.79 14.70
N SER A 65 5.19 -30.77 14.74
CA SER A 65 5.49 -31.57 15.94
C SER A 65 5.98 -30.69 17.10
N ALA A 66 5.89 -31.20 18.33
CA ALA A 66 6.38 -30.51 19.52
C ALA A 66 7.85 -30.09 19.38
N ASN A 67 8.70 -30.98 18.87
CA ASN A 67 10.14 -30.70 18.65
C ASN A 67 10.36 -29.57 17.64
N GLN A 68 9.52 -29.44 16.60
CA GLN A 68 9.63 -28.34 15.64
C GLN A 68 9.19 -27.01 16.26
N LYS A 69 8.15 -27.02 17.10
CA LYS A 69 7.72 -25.83 17.84
C LYS A 69 8.79 -25.38 18.85
N GLU A 70 9.44 -26.33 19.53
CA GLU A 70 10.56 -26.05 20.44
C GLU A 70 11.75 -25.44 19.69
N ALA A 71 12.16 -26.03 18.56
CA ALA A 71 13.23 -25.47 17.73
C ALA A 71 12.90 -24.05 17.21
N PHE A 72 11.64 -23.82 16.81
CA PHE A 72 11.19 -22.50 16.40
C PHE A 72 11.18 -21.49 17.56
N LEU A 73 10.75 -21.92 18.75
CA LEU A 73 10.78 -21.09 19.96
C LEU A 73 12.22 -20.67 20.31
N GLU A 74 13.17 -21.60 20.29
CA GLU A 74 14.58 -21.29 20.53
C GLU A 74 15.14 -20.30 19.49
N ASN A 75 14.80 -20.48 18.21
CA ASN A 75 15.18 -19.53 17.17
C ASN A 75 14.57 -18.13 17.41
N LEU A 76 13.28 -18.08 17.78
CA LEU A 76 12.58 -16.83 18.11
C LEU A 76 13.27 -16.13 19.27
N ILE A 77 13.59 -16.84 20.36
CA ILE A 77 14.25 -16.27 21.53
C ILE A 77 15.59 -15.67 21.14
N ASN A 78 16.43 -16.42 20.45
CA ASN A 78 17.74 -15.97 20.00
C ASN A 78 17.64 -14.73 19.10
N ARG A 79 16.74 -14.74 18.12
CA ARG A 79 16.48 -13.59 17.24
C ARG A 79 16.07 -12.34 18.03
N LYS A 80 15.18 -12.47 19.00
CA LYS A 80 14.71 -11.32 19.80
C LYS A 80 15.81 -10.77 20.71
N LEU A 81 16.67 -11.62 21.28
CA LEU A 81 17.82 -11.17 22.08
C LEU A 81 18.82 -10.39 21.23
N ILE A 82 19.16 -10.89 20.03
CA ILE A 82 20.08 -10.21 19.10
C ILE A 82 19.51 -8.85 18.67
N LEU A 83 18.21 -8.77 18.35
CA LEU A 83 17.57 -7.49 17.98
C LEU A 83 17.57 -6.48 19.13
N GLN A 84 17.33 -6.92 20.36
CA GLN A 84 17.42 -6.04 21.54
C GLN A 84 18.85 -5.53 21.75
N GLU A 85 19.86 -6.35 21.50
CA GLU A 85 21.25 -5.92 21.57
C GLU A 85 21.58 -4.91 20.46
N ALA A 86 21.09 -5.12 19.24
CA ALA A 86 21.23 -4.15 18.15
C ALA A 86 20.59 -2.79 18.50
N GLU A 87 19.43 -2.78 19.15
CA GLU A 87 18.80 -1.55 19.65
C GLU A 87 19.63 -0.90 20.77
N ARG A 88 20.17 -1.69 21.70
CA ARG A 88 21.05 -1.19 22.78
C ARG A 88 22.32 -0.53 22.23
N LEU A 89 22.86 -1.10 21.14
CA LEU A 89 24.01 -0.56 20.41
C LEU A 89 23.63 0.65 19.51
N GLY A 90 22.35 1.00 19.42
CA GLY A 90 21.88 2.14 18.63
C GLY A 90 21.87 1.89 17.12
N LEU A 91 21.99 0.64 16.66
CA LEU A 91 22.00 0.30 15.23
C LEU A 91 20.68 0.65 14.54
N ASN A 92 19.58 0.68 15.28
CA ASN A 92 18.27 1.15 14.80
C ASN A 92 18.19 2.67 14.53
N ARG A 93 19.24 3.42 14.89
CA ARG A 93 19.38 4.87 14.62
C ARG A 93 20.56 5.17 13.70
N ASP A 94 21.29 4.14 13.28
CA ASP A 94 22.39 4.29 12.35
C ASP A 94 21.90 4.91 11.03
N ARG A 95 22.69 5.82 10.47
CA ARG A 95 22.28 6.57 9.28
C ARG A 95 22.11 5.65 8.06
N GLU A 96 22.99 4.66 7.90
CA GLU A 96 22.90 3.74 6.77
C GLU A 96 21.73 2.76 6.94
N PHE A 97 21.46 2.31 8.16
CA PHE A 97 20.26 1.54 8.47
C PHE A 97 18.97 2.33 8.15
N LEU A 98 18.86 3.58 8.64
CA LEU A 98 17.68 4.42 8.40
C LEU A 98 17.47 4.71 6.91
N LYS A 99 18.54 5.00 6.17
CA LYS A 99 18.47 5.15 4.70
C LYS A 99 18.01 3.87 4.01
N ALA A 100 18.44 2.70 4.48
CA ALA A 100 17.99 1.43 3.92
C ALA A 100 16.47 1.24 4.14
N ILE A 101 15.96 1.58 5.33
CA ILE A 101 14.52 1.56 5.62
C ILE A 101 13.76 2.56 4.75
N GLU A 102 14.24 3.78 4.60
CA GLU A 102 13.64 4.82 3.75
C GLU A 102 13.54 4.35 2.30
N ARG A 103 14.63 3.84 1.72
CA ARG A 103 14.65 3.29 0.35
C ARG A 103 13.68 2.13 0.18
N PHE A 104 13.65 1.21 1.14
CA PHE A 104 12.73 0.08 1.10
C PHE A 104 11.26 0.54 1.17
N TYR A 105 10.97 1.49 2.03
CA TYR A 105 9.65 2.10 2.15
C TYR A 105 9.22 2.76 0.83
N GLU A 106 10.06 3.62 0.26
CA GLU A 106 9.78 4.31 -1.01
C GLU A 106 9.51 3.31 -2.13
N GLN A 107 10.37 2.30 -2.31
CA GLN A 107 10.21 1.30 -3.36
C GLN A 107 8.94 0.46 -3.19
N THR A 108 8.64 0.04 -1.95
CA THR A 108 7.46 -0.77 -1.65
C THR A 108 6.17 0.03 -1.86
N LEU A 109 6.16 1.28 -1.42
CA LEU A 109 5.01 2.15 -1.57
C LEU A 109 4.77 2.50 -3.05
N LEU A 110 5.84 2.83 -3.79
CA LEU A 110 5.80 3.07 -5.22
C LEU A 110 5.21 1.86 -5.94
N LYS A 111 5.76 0.66 -5.73
CA LYS A 111 5.22 -0.58 -6.31
C LYS A 111 3.74 -0.76 -5.97
N THR A 112 3.37 -0.58 -4.70
CA THR A 112 1.99 -0.76 -4.24
C THR A 112 1.01 0.17 -4.93
N VAL A 113 1.35 1.45 -5.09
CA VAL A 113 0.47 2.42 -5.77
C VAL A 113 0.41 2.16 -7.27
N LEU A 114 1.52 1.79 -7.91
CA LEU A 114 1.57 1.42 -9.32
C LEU A 114 0.68 0.20 -9.61
N ASP A 115 0.78 -0.85 -8.80
CA ASP A 115 -0.04 -2.06 -8.94
C ASP A 115 -1.53 -1.73 -8.79
N LYS A 116 -1.89 -0.92 -7.77
CA LYS A 116 -3.29 -0.48 -7.57
C LYS A 116 -3.81 0.34 -8.76
N LYS A 117 -3.01 1.26 -9.31
CA LYS A 117 -3.42 2.07 -10.46
C LYS A 117 -3.53 1.26 -11.74
N SER A 118 -2.60 0.33 -11.96
CA SER A 118 -2.66 -0.62 -13.08
C SER A 118 -3.96 -1.44 -13.04
N ASN A 119 -4.31 -1.98 -11.87
CA ASN A 119 -5.56 -2.73 -11.69
C ASN A 119 -6.81 -1.85 -11.88
N GLU A 120 -6.77 -0.61 -11.40
CA GLU A 120 -7.85 0.36 -11.64
C GLU A 120 -8.07 0.60 -13.14
N PHE A 121 -6.99 0.81 -13.91
CA PHE A 121 -7.07 1.01 -15.35
C PHE A 121 -7.51 -0.25 -16.09
N ALA A 122 -7.04 -1.43 -15.69
CA ALA A 122 -7.44 -2.70 -16.28
C ALA A 122 -8.96 -2.96 -16.16
N SER A 123 -9.59 -2.51 -15.08
CA SER A 123 -11.04 -2.67 -14.88
C SER A 123 -11.90 -1.65 -15.64
N LYS A 124 -11.35 -0.50 -16.03
CA LYS A 124 -12.10 0.63 -16.62
C LYS A 124 -11.86 0.81 -18.12
N ILE A 125 -10.71 0.39 -18.62
CA ILE A 125 -10.31 0.63 -20.02
C ILE A 125 -10.78 -0.54 -20.89
N GLN A 126 -11.62 -0.21 -21.87
CA GLN A 126 -12.08 -1.15 -22.89
C GLN A 126 -11.49 -0.78 -24.25
N VAL A 127 -11.29 -1.80 -25.09
CA VAL A 127 -10.86 -1.65 -26.49
C VAL A 127 -12.04 -1.96 -27.39
N SER A 128 -12.37 -1.02 -28.27
CA SER A 128 -13.40 -1.18 -29.30
C SER A 128 -12.83 -1.80 -30.58
N GLU A 129 -13.69 -2.40 -31.40
CA GLU A 129 -13.30 -2.97 -32.70
C GLU A 129 -12.68 -1.93 -33.63
N LYS A 130 -13.24 -0.72 -33.64
CA LYS A 130 -12.73 0.39 -34.45
C LYS A 130 -11.26 0.71 -34.11
N GLU A 131 -10.90 0.72 -32.83
CA GLU A 131 -9.52 0.98 -32.41
C GLU A 131 -8.55 -0.14 -32.82
N ILE A 132 -9.03 -1.39 -32.87
CA ILE A 132 -8.27 -2.54 -33.34
C ILE A 132 -8.02 -2.43 -34.85
N GLU A 133 -9.05 -2.09 -35.61
CA GLU A 133 -8.98 -1.90 -37.06
C GLU A 133 -8.06 -0.72 -37.43
N GLU A 134 -8.20 0.42 -36.74
CA GLU A 134 -7.35 1.60 -36.94
C GLU A 134 -5.87 1.28 -36.69
N TYR A 135 -5.57 0.62 -35.58
CA TYR A 135 -4.19 0.23 -35.25
C TYR A 135 -3.62 -0.80 -36.25
N TYR A 136 -4.43 -1.78 -36.68
CA TYR A 136 -4.02 -2.73 -37.71
C TYR A 136 -3.69 -2.04 -39.04
N ASN A 137 -4.55 -1.11 -39.46
CA ASN A 137 -4.35 -0.34 -40.69
C ASN A 137 -3.09 0.52 -40.59
N GLU A 138 -2.83 1.17 -39.44
CA GLU A 138 -1.60 1.92 -39.23
C GLU A 138 -0.33 1.05 -39.36
N LEU A 139 -0.36 -0.18 -38.83
CA LEU A 139 0.75 -1.13 -38.99
C LEU A 139 0.91 -1.57 -40.45
N LYS A 140 -0.20 -1.79 -41.15
CA LYS A 140 -0.22 -2.19 -42.56
C LYS A 140 0.34 -1.10 -43.46
N ASP A 141 -0.07 0.16 -43.23
CA ASP A 141 0.41 1.32 -43.97
C ASP A 141 1.92 1.56 -43.78
N LYS A 142 2.45 1.19 -42.62
CA LYS A 142 3.89 1.22 -42.31
C LYS A 142 4.67 0.00 -42.82
N GLY A 143 3.99 -0.97 -43.44
CA GLY A 143 4.63 -2.22 -43.90
C GLY A 143 5.13 -3.12 -42.76
N LEU A 144 4.59 -2.96 -41.55
CA LEU A 144 5.00 -3.72 -40.35
C LEU A 144 4.20 -5.01 -40.17
N ILE A 145 3.17 -5.23 -40.99
CA ILE A 145 2.30 -6.40 -40.90
C ILE A 145 1.76 -6.81 -42.27
N GLU A 146 1.88 -8.10 -42.58
CA GLU A 146 1.37 -8.70 -43.83
C GLU A 146 0.23 -9.69 -43.56
N LYS A 147 0.18 -10.25 -42.34
CA LYS A 147 -0.84 -11.22 -41.92
C LYS A 147 -2.21 -10.56 -41.82
N PRO A 148 -3.30 -11.27 -42.15
CA PRO A 148 -4.64 -10.74 -42.03
C PRO A 148 -5.03 -10.46 -40.58
N LEU A 149 -5.86 -9.44 -40.35
CA LEU A 149 -6.31 -9.03 -39.01
C LEU A 149 -6.84 -10.21 -38.18
N SER A 150 -7.56 -11.15 -38.77
CA SER A 150 -8.10 -12.32 -38.07
C SER A 150 -7.05 -13.17 -37.37
N GLU A 151 -5.83 -13.25 -37.92
CA GLU A 151 -4.74 -14.04 -37.34
C GLU A 151 -3.99 -13.32 -36.21
N VAL A 152 -4.02 -11.98 -36.21
CA VAL A 152 -3.27 -11.13 -35.27
C VAL A 152 -4.18 -10.33 -34.34
N TYR A 153 -5.48 -10.59 -34.41
CA TYR A 153 -6.52 -9.81 -33.74
C TYR A 153 -6.28 -9.73 -32.23
N LYS A 154 -5.95 -10.86 -31.61
CA LYS A 154 -5.74 -10.94 -30.16
C LYS A 154 -4.51 -10.13 -29.75
N GLU A 155 -3.42 -10.26 -30.49
CA GLU A 155 -2.16 -9.56 -30.28
C GLU A 155 -2.35 -8.06 -30.40
N ILE A 156 -3.02 -7.62 -31.47
CA ILE A 156 -3.33 -6.20 -31.69
C ILE A 156 -4.23 -5.67 -30.58
N ARG A 157 -5.30 -6.41 -30.23
CA ARG A 157 -6.18 -6.03 -29.11
C ARG A 157 -5.38 -5.85 -27.81
N TRP A 158 -4.45 -6.76 -27.51
CA TRP A 158 -3.58 -6.66 -26.33
C TRP A 158 -2.64 -5.45 -26.40
N GLN A 159 -2.08 -5.14 -27.57
CA GLN A 159 -1.23 -3.97 -27.78
C GLN A 159 -2.00 -2.66 -27.60
N VAL A 160 -3.17 -2.54 -28.24
CA VAL A 160 -4.05 -1.37 -28.10
C VAL A 160 -4.49 -1.19 -26.65
N LEU A 161 -4.88 -2.27 -25.95
CA LEU A 161 -5.23 -2.21 -24.54
C LEU A 161 -4.07 -1.68 -23.68
N ARG A 162 -2.87 -2.23 -23.89
CA ARG A 162 -1.65 -1.81 -23.18
C ARG A 162 -1.30 -0.34 -23.47
N GLN A 163 -1.45 0.10 -24.71
CA GLN A 163 -1.21 1.48 -25.10
C GLN A 163 -2.18 2.43 -24.38
N LYS A 164 -3.47 2.10 -24.34
CA LYS A 164 -4.48 2.88 -23.61
C LYS A 164 -4.20 2.92 -22.11
N GLN A 165 -3.81 1.79 -21.51
CA GLN A 165 -3.41 1.72 -20.10
C GLN A 165 -2.19 2.62 -19.81
N ASN A 166 -1.17 2.57 -20.67
CA ASN A 166 0.00 3.43 -20.56
C ASN A 166 -0.37 4.90 -20.70
N GLN A 167 -1.24 5.26 -21.64
CA GLN A 167 -1.72 6.64 -21.81
C GLN A 167 -2.48 7.14 -20.58
N ALA A 168 -3.38 6.33 -20.03
CA ALA A 168 -4.08 6.66 -18.79
C ALA A 168 -3.11 6.85 -17.62
N PHE A 169 -2.06 6.01 -17.55
CA PHE A 169 -1.00 6.14 -16.57
C PHE A 169 -0.20 7.43 -16.72
N TYR A 170 0.23 7.77 -17.94
CA TYR A 170 0.91 9.03 -18.22
C TYR A 170 0.04 10.23 -17.88
N GLY A 171 -1.22 10.23 -18.30
CA GLY A 171 -2.17 11.31 -17.96
C GLY A 171 -2.38 11.46 -16.45
N TRP A 172 -2.40 10.36 -15.71
CA TRP A 172 -2.43 10.41 -14.25
C TRP A 172 -1.17 11.07 -13.68
N VAL A 173 0.03 10.70 -14.13
CA VAL A 173 1.29 11.31 -13.68
C VAL A 173 1.34 12.81 -14.02
N GLU A 174 0.92 13.21 -15.22
CA GLU A 174 0.86 14.63 -15.59
C GLU A 174 -0.11 15.39 -14.68
N SER A 175 -1.29 14.82 -14.36
CA SER A 175 -2.22 15.45 -13.42
C SER A 175 -1.66 15.61 -11.99
N LEU A 176 -0.67 14.80 -11.61
CA LEU A 176 0.04 14.96 -10.34
C LEU A 176 1.07 16.09 -10.43
N LYS A 177 1.79 16.20 -11.55
CA LYS A 177 2.75 17.28 -11.80
C LYS A 177 2.07 18.64 -11.82
N GLU A 178 0.92 18.76 -12.47
CA GLU A 178 0.14 20.01 -12.53
C GLU A 178 -0.30 20.52 -11.15
N LYS A 179 -0.53 19.60 -10.21
CA LYS A 179 -0.94 19.93 -8.82
C LYS A 179 0.26 20.18 -7.91
N ALA A 180 1.47 19.88 -8.37
CA ALA A 180 2.67 19.98 -7.57
C ALA A 180 3.38 21.31 -7.83
N LYS A 181 3.91 21.92 -6.77
CA LYS A 181 4.90 22.98 -6.89
C LYS A 181 6.27 22.33 -7.16
N ILE A 182 6.75 22.41 -8.40
CA ILE A 182 8.02 21.82 -8.83
C ILE A 182 9.02 22.94 -9.15
N GLU A 183 10.09 23.02 -8.38
CA GLU A 183 11.22 23.94 -8.61
C GLU A 183 12.46 23.10 -8.92
N ILE A 184 13.17 23.40 -10.02
CA ILE A 184 14.32 22.61 -10.49
C ILE A 184 15.48 23.55 -10.80
N ASP A 185 16.60 23.37 -10.10
CA ASP A 185 17.88 24.00 -10.44
C ASP A 185 18.70 23.03 -11.31
N LYS A 186 18.55 23.15 -12.63
CA LYS A 186 19.23 22.26 -13.60
C LYS A 186 20.75 22.42 -13.57
N LYS A 187 21.25 23.61 -13.28
CA LYS A 187 22.68 23.89 -13.17
C LYS A 187 23.29 23.19 -11.95
N ALA A 188 22.64 23.25 -10.79
CA ALA A 188 23.09 22.52 -9.60
C ALA A 188 23.07 21.00 -9.79
N LEU A 189 22.21 20.51 -10.69
CA LEU A 189 22.13 19.11 -11.08
C LEU A 189 23.11 18.71 -12.20
N GLY A 190 23.82 19.67 -12.83
CA GLY A 190 24.75 19.41 -13.93
C GLY A 190 24.09 18.91 -15.22
N ILE A 191 22.84 19.30 -15.46
CA ILE A 191 22.02 18.87 -16.62
C ILE A 191 21.69 20.04 -17.58
N GLU A 192 22.49 21.09 -17.55
CA GLU A 192 22.42 22.29 -18.41
C GLU A 192 23.82 22.76 -18.80
#